data_AF-A0A944YFU4-F1
#
_entry.id   AF-A0A944YFU4-F1
#
_cell.length_a   1.000
_cell.length_b   1.000
_cell.length_c   1.000
_cell.angle_alpha   90.00
_cell.angle_beta   90.00
_cell.angle_gamma   90.00
#
_symmetry.space_group_name_H-M   'P 1'
#
loop_
_entity.id
_entity.type
_entity.pdbx_description
1 polymer ?
#
loop_
_entity_poly.entity_id
_entity_poly.type
_entity_poly.pdbx_seq_one_letter_code
_entity_poly.pdbx_strand_id
1 'polypeptide(L)'
;PPLLVWPGGPASRVHCYFQFDEGDGLSLLWFSELQELEKNDEGRLEPEDEDDLFNTLISPFCSQVFYCYYGEEEDGPDDIKEWEILEDLEENIQSGKYRIPAFVKLVFKWDEENLERTITLPVKRIAPSGIEEERF
;
A
#
# COMPACT_ATOMS: atom_id res chain seq x y z
N PRO A 1 -9.65 18.05 7.20
CA PRO A 1 -9.75 17.19 8.41
C PRO A 1 -8.83 15.98 8.23
N PRO A 2 -8.18 15.46 9.29
CA PRO A 2 -7.45 14.20 9.17
C PRO A 2 -8.44 13.10 8.80
N LEU A 3 -8.02 12.18 7.92
CA LEU A 3 -8.89 11.12 7.42
C LEU A 3 -9.18 10.07 8.50
N LEU A 4 -8.20 9.83 9.38
CA LEU A 4 -8.27 8.90 10.50
C LEU A 4 -8.17 9.71 11.80
N VAL A 5 -9.29 9.88 12.50
CA VAL A 5 -9.37 10.70 13.72
C VAL A 5 -10.15 9.98 14.79
N TRP A 6 -9.58 9.95 15.99
CA TRP A 6 -10.31 9.61 17.19
C TRP A 6 -10.65 10.88 17.98
N PRO A 7 -11.93 11.14 18.29
CA PRO A 7 -12.34 12.37 18.99
C PRO A 7 -11.95 12.37 20.48
N GLY A 8 -11.62 11.21 21.06
CA GLY A 8 -11.31 11.05 22.48
C GLY A 8 -9.85 11.28 22.89
N GLY A 9 -8.96 11.65 21.98
CA GLY A 9 -7.51 11.74 22.22
C GLY A 9 -6.68 11.01 21.17
N PRO A 10 -5.39 10.70 21.41
CA PRO A 10 -4.62 9.86 20.49
C PRO A 10 -5.38 8.53 20.27
N ALA A 11 -5.63 8.23 19.00
CA ALA A 11 -6.27 6.98 18.61
C ALA A 11 -5.36 5.79 18.95
N SER A 12 -5.97 4.64 19.22
CA SER A 12 -5.30 3.35 19.04
C SER A 12 -4.70 3.23 17.63
N ARG A 13 -3.77 2.31 17.44
CA ARG A 13 -3.18 2.04 16.13
C ARG A 13 -4.27 1.69 15.11
N VAL A 14 -4.12 2.25 13.92
CA VAL A 14 -4.94 1.92 12.74
C VAL A 14 -4.03 1.25 11.72
N HIS A 15 -4.49 0.14 11.18
CA HIS A 15 -3.86 -0.57 10.07
C HIS A 15 -4.56 -0.14 8.78
N CYS A 16 -3.79 0.26 7.77
CA CYS A 16 -4.32 0.74 6.49
C CYS A 16 -3.57 0.13 5.32
N TYR A 17 -4.33 -0.20 4.29
CA TYR A 17 -3.86 -0.77 3.04
C TYR A 17 -4.45 0.04 1.88
N PHE A 18 -3.69 0.21 0.81
CA PHE A 18 -4.25 0.71 -0.44
C PHE A 18 -4.94 -0.43 -1.17
N GLN A 19 -6.16 -0.17 -1.62
CA GLN A 19 -6.88 -1.03 -2.56
C GLN A 19 -7.11 -0.24 -3.84
N PHE A 20 -6.70 -0.80 -4.96
CA PHE A 20 -7.00 -0.27 -6.28
C PHE A 20 -7.91 -1.24 -7.01
N ASP A 21 -8.95 -0.70 -7.62
CA ASP A 21 -9.84 -1.40 -8.54
C ASP A 21 -10.00 -0.52 -9.79
N GLU A 22 -9.88 -1.10 -10.99
CA GLU A 22 -9.91 -0.33 -12.24
C GLU A 22 -11.26 0.37 -12.47
N GLY A 23 -12.36 -0.18 -11.93
CA GLY A 23 -13.70 0.39 -12.03
C GLY A 23 -14.04 1.38 -10.91
N ASP A 24 -13.60 1.09 -9.68
CA ASP A 24 -13.96 1.89 -8.50
C ASP A 24 -12.90 2.95 -8.11
N GLY A 25 -11.66 2.79 -8.59
CA GLY A 25 -10.54 3.68 -8.33
C GLY A 25 -9.72 3.26 -7.11
N LEU A 26 -9.25 4.25 -6.34
CA LEU A 26 -8.34 4.04 -5.21
C LEU A 26 -9.05 4.24 -3.87
N SER A 27 -8.95 3.24 -3.01
CA SER A 27 -9.51 3.22 -1.66
C SER A 27 -8.45 2.90 -0.60
N LEU A 28 -8.76 3.25 0.65
CA LEU A 28 -8.11 2.67 1.81
C LEU A 28 -8.99 1.56 2.39
N LEU A 29 -8.41 0.38 2.57
CA LEU A 29 -8.95 -0.64 3.46
C LEU A 29 -8.29 -0.47 4.83
N TRP A 30 -9.07 -0.43 5.90
CA TRP A 30 -8.51 -0.18 7.22
C TRP A 30 -9.32 -0.78 8.36
N PHE A 31 -8.62 -1.02 9.47
CA PHE A 31 -9.22 -1.41 10.74
C PHE A 31 -8.46 -0.78 11.90
N SER A 32 -9.13 -0.68 13.04
CA SER A 32 -8.58 -0.20 14.31
C SER A 32 -8.47 -1.35 15.29
N GLU A 33 -7.46 -1.33 16.16
CA GLU A 33 -7.33 -2.26 17.29
C GLU A 33 -8.49 -2.17 18.32
N LEU A 34 -9.46 -1.27 18.12
CA LEU A 34 -10.68 -1.16 18.93
C LEU A 34 -11.85 -2.01 18.40
N GLN A 35 -11.71 -2.63 17.23
CA GLN A 35 -12.70 -3.56 16.69
C GLN A 35 -12.55 -4.95 17.32
N GLU A 36 -13.54 -5.81 17.09
CA GLU A 36 -13.39 -7.24 17.38
C GLU A 36 -12.39 -7.81 16.37
N LEU A 37 -11.31 -8.41 16.89
CA LEU A 37 -10.21 -8.96 16.10
C LEU A 37 -9.92 -10.39 16.56
N GLU A 38 -9.53 -11.23 15.62
CA GLU A 38 -9.09 -12.59 15.87
C GLU A 38 -7.58 -12.71 15.75
N LYS A 39 -7.04 -13.74 16.40
CA LYS A 39 -5.61 -14.03 16.35
C LYS A 39 -5.34 -15.00 15.22
N ASN A 40 -4.61 -14.56 14.21
CA ASN A 40 -4.24 -15.41 13.08
C ASN A 40 -3.14 -16.43 13.42
N ASP A 41 -2.77 -17.28 12.46
CA ASP A 41 -1.76 -18.33 12.61
C ASP A 41 -0.37 -17.79 13.00
N GLU A 42 -0.07 -16.54 12.67
CA GLU A 42 1.19 -15.84 13.03
C GLU A 42 1.10 -15.13 14.39
N GLY A 43 -0.07 -15.16 15.02
CA GLY A 43 -0.35 -14.56 16.31
C GLY A 43 -0.63 -13.06 16.28
N ARG A 44 -0.89 -12.48 15.12
CA ARG A 44 -1.30 -11.09 14.93
C ARG A 44 -2.81 -10.95 15.08
N LEU A 45 -3.25 -9.79 15.55
CA LEU A 45 -4.67 -9.45 15.62
C LEU A 45 -5.11 -8.80 14.30
N GLU A 46 -6.09 -9.39 13.66
CA GLU A 46 -6.70 -8.89 12.42
C GLU A 46 -8.20 -9.22 12.40
N PRO A 47 -9.00 -8.56 11.55
CA PRO A 47 -10.41 -8.92 11.39
C PRO A 47 -10.56 -10.37 10.93
N GLU A 48 -11.69 -11.02 11.26
CA GLU A 48 -11.94 -12.42 10.90
C GLU A 48 -12.05 -12.58 9.37
N ASP A 49 -12.80 -11.69 8.74
CA ASP A 49 -13.02 -11.66 7.29
C ASP A 49 -12.54 -10.33 6.65
N GLU A 50 -12.20 -10.37 5.37
CA GLU A 50 -11.84 -9.15 4.61
C GLU A 50 -12.98 -8.12 4.57
N ASP A 51 -14.24 -8.59 4.61
CA ASP A 51 -15.44 -7.76 4.62
C ASP A 51 -15.59 -6.95 5.92
N ASP A 52 -14.86 -7.31 6.98
CA ASP A 52 -14.82 -6.55 8.23
C ASP A 52 -13.90 -5.32 8.17
N LEU A 53 -13.11 -5.20 7.08
CA LEU A 53 -12.31 -4.01 6.82
C LEU A 53 -13.22 -2.84 6.43
N PHE A 54 -13.00 -1.68 7.05
CA PHE A 54 -13.61 -0.46 6.55
C PHE A 54 -13.00 -0.08 5.21
N ASN A 55 -13.86 0.25 4.24
CA ASN A 55 -13.45 0.76 2.95
C ASN A 55 -13.74 2.27 2.86
N THR A 56 -12.72 3.06 2.55
CA THR A 56 -12.84 4.51 2.34
C THR A 56 -12.26 4.89 0.99
N LEU A 57 -13.13 5.28 0.06
CA LEU A 57 -12.74 5.77 -1.26
C LEU A 57 -11.91 7.04 -1.12
N ILE A 58 -10.68 7.03 -1.66
CA ILE A 58 -9.79 8.18 -1.75
C ILE A 58 -10.11 8.98 -3.01
N SER A 59 -10.18 8.28 -4.15
CA SER A 59 -10.44 8.91 -5.44
C SER A 59 -10.96 7.90 -6.46
N PRO A 60 -12.09 8.18 -7.11
CA PRO A 60 -12.58 7.38 -8.23
C PRO A 60 -11.78 7.61 -9.53
N PHE A 61 -10.86 8.58 -9.52
CA PHE A 61 -10.11 8.98 -10.72
C PHE A 61 -8.77 8.25 -10.85
N CYS A 62 -8.35 7.50 -9.84
CA CYS A 62 -7.17 6.65 -9.98
C CYS A 62 -7.51 5.57 -11.01
N SER A 63 -6.84 5.57 -12.15
CA SER A 63 -7.14 4.67 -13.26
C SER A 63 -6.13 3.56 -13.42
N GLN A 64 -4.89 3.76 -12.94
CA GLN A 64 -3.79 2.81 -13.10
C GLN A 64 -2.81 2.92 -11.94
N VAL A 65 -2.21 1.79 -11.58
CA VAL A 65 -1.11 1.68 -10.64
C VAL A 65 0.06 1.02 -11.34
N PHE A 66 1.26 1.58 -11.20
CA PHE A 66 2.49 0.97 -11.71
C PHE A 66 3.50 0.72 -10.60
N TYR A 67 4.12 -0.45 -10.64
CA TYR A 67 5.14 -0.90 -9.71
C TYR A 67 6.51 -0.75 -10.36
N CYS A 68 7.42 -0.03 -9.71
CA CYS A 68 8.70 0.32 -10.30
C CYS A 68 9.85 -0.34 -9.54
N TYR A 69 10.65 -1.12 -10.25
CA TYR A 69 11.75 -1.92 -9.72
C TYR A 69 13.08 -1.45 -10.29
N TYR A 70 14.15 -1.69 -9.52
CA TYR A 70 15.51 -1.33 -9.95
C TYR A 70 16.45 -2.52 -9.78
N GLY A 71 16.98 -2.99 -10.91
CA GLY A 71 17.70 -4.26 -11.02
C GLY A 71 16.80 -5.47 -10.75
N GLU A 72 17.42 -6.62 -10.55
CA GLU A 72 16.81 -7.89 -10.11
C GLU A 72 17.11 -8.16 -8.63
N GLU A 73 16.40 -9.09 -8.00
CA GLU A 73 16.74 -9.53 -6.63
C GLU A 73 18.05 -10.31 -6.56
N GLU A 74 18.42 -10.99 -7.65
CA GLU A 74 19.65 -11.79 -7.74
C GLU A 74 20.88 -10.98 -8.16
N ASP A 75 20.71 -9.71 -8.51
CA ASP A 75 21.79 -8.84 -8.98
C ASP A 75 22.88 -8.66 -7.92
N GLY A 76 24.09 -9.07 -8.28
CA GLY A 76 25.33 -8.80 -7.58
C GLY A 76 25.78 -7.34 -7.65
N PRO A 77 26.92 -7.03 -7.01
CA PRO A 77 27.45 -5.67 -6.94
C PRO A 77 27.98 -5.14 -8.27
N ASP A 78 28.38 -6.02 -9.19
CA ASP A 78 28.97 -5.66 -10.48
C ASP A 78 27.95 -5.76 -11.64
N ASP A 79 26.72 -6.19 -11.36
CA ASP A 79 25.67 -6.35 -12.37
C ASP A 79 25.09 -4.98 -12.78
N ILE A 80 24.80 -4.85 -14.07
CA ILE A 80 24.21 -3.63 -14.64
C ILE A 80 22.71 -3.64 -14.33
N LYS A 81 22.27 -2.64 -13.56
CA LYS A 81 20.90 -2.53 -13.08
C LYS A 81 20.10 -1.55 -13.94
N GLU A 82 18.90 -1.95 -14.31
CA GLU A 82 17.97 -1.14 -15.09
C GLU A 82 16.66 -0.88 -14.33
N TRP A 83 15.90 0.10 -14.80
CA TRP A 83 14.59 0.39 -14.27
C TRP A 83 13.53 -0.39 -15.02
N GLU A 84 12.68 -1.09 -14.29
CA GLU A 84 11.50 -1.75 -14.84
C GLU A 84 10.23 -1.14 -14.23
N ILE A 85 9.20 -0.97 -15.06
CA ILE A 85 7.90 -0.43 -14.66
C ILE A 85 6.86 -1.44 -15.12
N LEU A 86 6.16 -2.04 -14.16
CA LEU A 86 5.18 -3.09 -14.37
C LEU A 86 3.79 -2.63 -13.95
N GLU A 87 2.76 -3.16 -14.61
CA GLU A 87 1.35 -2.97 -14.22
C GLU A 87 0.94 -3.90 -13.07
N ASP A 88 1.61 -5.04 -12.94
CA ASP A 88 1.40 -6.03 -11.89
C ASP A 88 2.60 -6.12 -10.93
N LEU A 89 2.35 -6.67 -9.74
CA LEU A 89 3.42 -6.98 -8.79
C LEU A 89 4.31 -8.09 -9.36
N GLU A 90 5.61 -7.97 -9.13
CA GLU A 90 6.58 -8.97 -9.57
C GLU A 90 6.63 -10.10 -8.52
N GLU A 91 6.38 -11.35 -8.94
CA GLU A 91 6.50 -12.52 -8.06
C GLU A 91 7.92 -13.09 -8.05
N ASN A 92 8.47 -13.28 -6.87
CA ASN A 92 9.70 -14.05 -6.71
C ASN A 92 9.39 -15.55 -6.84
N ILE A 93 9.88 -16.16 -7.92
CA ILE A 93 9.64 -17.57 -8.27
C ILE A 93 10.17 -18.55 -7.20
N GLN A 94 11.23 -18.20 -6.47
CA GLN A 94 11.86 -19.09 -5.49
C GLN A 94 11.12 -19.12 -4.13
N SER A 95 10.55 -17.99 -3.72
CA SER A 95 9.88 -17.82 -2.43
C SER A 95 8.35 -17.85 -2.54
N GLY A 96 7.80 -17.64 -3.75
CA GLY A 96 6.38 -17.46 -3.98
C GLY A 96 5.81 -16.16 -3.39
N LYS A 97 6.68 -15.21 -3.02
CA LYS A 97 6.29 -13.91 -2.46
C LYS A 97 6.48 -12.80 -3.48
N TYR A 98 5.73 -11.73 -3.35
CA TYR A 98 5.93 -10.54 -4.18
C TYR A 98 7.19 -9.77 -3.78
N ARG A 99 7.93 -9.31 -4.79
CA ARG A 99 9.04 -8.38 -4.65
C ARG A 99 8.51 -7.01 -4.25
N ILE A 100 9.21 -6.35 -3.33
CA ILE A 100 8.83 -4.99 -2.90
C ILE A 100 9.34 -3.95 -3.92
N PRO A 101 8.46 -3.12 -4.51
CA PRO A 101 8.87 -2.10 -5.47
C PRO A 101 9.68 -0.98 -4.79
N ALA A 102 10.49 -0.28 -5.58
CA ALA A 102 11.19 0.92 -5.11
C ALA A 102 10.21 2.08 -4.89
N PHE A 103 9.29 2.27 -5.84
CA PHE A 103 8.17 3.20 -5.74
C PHE A 103 6.96 2.67 -6.50
N VAL A 104 5.79 3.21 -6.14
CA VAL A 104 4.52 2.97 -6.83
C VAL A 104 4.09 4.29 -7.46
N LYS A 105 3.60 4.23 -8.70
CA LYS A 105 2.99 5.37 -9.39
C LYS A 105 1.49 5.19 -9.44
N LEU A 106 0.76 6.17 -8.95
CA LEU A 106 -0.69 6.25 -9.03
C LEU A 106 -1.05 7.26 -10.13
N VAL A 107 -1.74 6.81 -11.17
CA VAL A 107 -2.16 7.65 -12.30
C VAL A 107 -3.62 8.00 -12.14
N PHE A 108 -3.91 9.29 -12.10
CA PHE A 108 -5.25 9.86 -12.00
C PHE A 108 -5.64 10.50 -13.32
N LYS A 109 -6.79 10.08 -13.86
CA LYS A 109 -7.35 10.60 -15.12
C LYS A 109 -8.72 11.21 -14.86
N TRP A 110 -8.95 12.40 -15.39
CA TRP A 110 -10.25 13.06 -15.41
C TRP A 110 -10.58 13.42 -16.86
N ASP A 111 -11.33 12.53 -17.51
CA ASP A 111 -11.58 12.58 -18.95
C ASP A 111 -12.33 13.83 -19.39
N GLU A 112 -13.27 14.33 -18.58
CA GLU A 112 -14.06 15.53 -18.90
C GLU A 112 -13.18 16.79 -19.05
N GLU A 113 -12.11 16.88 -18.27
CA GLU A 113 -11.16 17.99 -18.29
C GLU A 113 -9.89 17.66 -19.10
N ASN A 114 -9.84 16.46 -19.71
CA ASN A 114 -8.65 15.92 -20.39
C ASN A 114 -7.37 16.08 -19.52
N LEU A 115 -7.50 15.75 -18.24
CA LEU A 115 -6.48 16.01 -17.23
C LEU A 115 -5.90 14.69 -16.72
N GLU A 116 -4.58 14.54 -16.82
CA GLU A 116 -3.84 13.44 -16.22
C GLU A 116 -2.84 13.95 -15.18
N ARG A 117 -2.77 13.26 -14.04
CA ARG A 117 -1.79 13.53 -12.97
C ARG A 117 -1.24 12.22 -12.43
N THR A 118 0.07 12.20 -12.18
CA THR A 118 0.75 11.04 -11.57
C THR A 118 1.32 11.42 -10.22
N ILE A 119 1.02 10.63 -9.20
CA ILE A 119 1.64 10.72 -7.88
C ILE A 119 2.60 9.53 -7.73
N THR A 120 3.84 9.78 -7.28
CA THR A 120 4.83 8.73 -7.01
C THR A 120 5.02 8.58 -5.50
N LEU A 121 4.83 7.36 -5.00
CA LEU A 121 4.98 7.00 -3.59
C LEU A 121 6.24 6.14 -3.42
N PRO A 122 7.25 6.56 -2.65
CA PRO A 122 8.40 5.71 -2.34
C PRO A 122 7.98 4.59 -1.38
N VAL A 123 8.36 3.34 -1.68
CA VAL A 123 8.00 2.15 -0.88
C VAL A 123 9.21 1.59 -0.14
N LYS A 124 10.30 1.29 -0.87
CA LYS A 124 11.54 0.74 -0.27
C LYS A 124 12.21 1.70 0.72
N ARG A 125 11.86 2.99 0.67
CA ARG A 125 12.16 3.95 1.74
C ARG A 125 10.91 4.11 2.59
N ILE A 126 10.69 3.21 3.53
CA ILE A 126 9.82 3.50 4.67
C ILE A 126 10.42 4.76 5.29
N ALA A 127 9.77 5.90 5.08
CA ALA A 127 10.21 7.14 5.67
C ALA A 127 10.26 6.88 7.18
N PRO A 128 11.37 7.21 7.86
CA PRO A 128 11.39 7.18 9.30
C PRO A 128 10.43 8.28 9.73
N SER A 129 9.19 7.94 10.04
CA SER A 129 8.41 8.76 10.98
C SER A 129 9.12 8.81 12.35
N GLY A 130 10.21 8.04 12.54
CA GLY A 130 11.12 8.17 13.68
C GLY A 130 10.56 7.52 14.94
N ILE A 131 9.55 6.67 14.82
CA ILE A 131 9.03 5.90 15.93
C ILE A 131 9.31 4.44 15.62
N GLU A 132 10.44 3.95 16.14
CA GLU A 132 10.59 2.52 16.37
C GLU A 132 9.43 2.07 17.27
N GLU A 133 8.75 0.99 16.91
CA GLU A 133 7.89 0.29 17.84
C GLU A 133 8.74 -0.13 19.05
N GLU A 134 8.47 0.45 20.23
CA GLU A 134 8.93 -0.17 21.46
C GLU A 134 8.29 -1.56 21.54
N ARG A 135 9.15 -2.59 21.51
CA ARG A 135 8.74 -3.97 21.75
C ARG A 135 8.37 -4.08 23.24
N PHE A 136 7.08 -4.22 23.53
CA PHE A 136 6.58 -4.60 24.86
C PHE A 136 6.80 -6.09 25.14
#